data_AF-A0A364KR91-F1
#
_entry.id   AF-A0A364KR91-F1
#
_cell.length_a   1.000
_cell.length_b   1.000
_cell.length_c   1.000
_cell.angle_alpha   90.00
_cell.angle_beta   90.00
_cell.angle_gamma   90.00
#
_symmetry.space_group_name_H-M   'P 1'
#
loop_
_entity.id
_entity.type
_entity.pdbx_description
1 polymer ?
#
loop_
_entity_poly.entity_id
_entity_poly.type
_entity_poly.pdbx_seq_one_letter_code
_entity_poly.pdbx_strand_id
1 'polypeptide(L)'
;MNLFRRIRAVALWDSYASGKTSFLAKPEWRGLSDTPYDLLLDILVRLTALLSKADHIDSMAASGDDAGATQAAQKLMWKCHSLRDDLVTWYADFQTKETGPLFYLEPEEQHPYLDPDSDLNDVFPDSVTFQSPYIAQLLLLYWYGEVVVHSAMSTAHRHLWGQSPNIETPSPSSTSISSPSTTASVTTERLTEARQQMTMLEGETLANIETIGEYFAAKICQAMASIGRNSLRGYGFQIGMVPLWSAQQYYQNRSARKYMWCRTVLMNFGRKGFVVGQSLGTLALRQYPGRYVEDSSSSSIEELTS
;
A
#
# COMPACT_ATOMS: atom_id res chain seq x y z
N MET A 1 13.73 -14.35 20.37
CA MET A 1 12.99 -14.25 19.09
C MET A 1 13.01 -12.87 18.41
N ASN A 2 13.60 -11.80 19.00
CA ASN A 2 13.61 -10.47 18.36
C ASN A 2 14.42 -10.36 17.05
N LEU A 3 15.51 -11.15 16.91
CA LEU A 3 16.34 -11.13 15.70
C LEU A 3 15.57 -11.65 14.47
N PHE A 4 14.85 -12.76 14.62
CA PHE A 4 14.05 -13.36 13.54
C PHE A 4 12.99 -12.37 13.03
N ARG A 5 12.26 -11.71 13.94
CA ARG A 5 11.27 -10.67 13.58
C ARG A 5 11.87 -9.53 12.74
N ARG A 6 13.05 -9.05 13.13
CA ARG A 6 13.76 -7.98 12.41
C ARG A 6 14.21 -8.43 11.02
N ILE A 7 14.75 -9.64 10.90
CA ILE A 7 15.15 -10.23 9.62
C ILE A 7 13.94 -10.32 8.70
N ARG A 8 12.79 -10.78 9.20
CA ARG A 8 11.55 -10.88 8.43
C ARG A 8 11.05 -9.53 7.91
N ALA A 9 11.05 -8.51 8.76
CA ALA A 9 10.66 -7.17 8.35
C ALA A 9 11.60 -6.60 7.28
N VAL A 10 12.92 -6.74 7.44
CA VAL A 10 13.89 -6.28 6.43
C VAL A 10 13.74 -7.04 5.12
N ALA A 11 13.60 -8.37 5.17
CA ALA A 11 13.41 -9.20 4.00
C ALA A 11 12.08 -8.89 3.28
N LEU A 12 11.02 -8.55 4.02
CA LEU A 12 9.76 -8.07 3.45
C LEU A 12 9.99 -6.80 2.62
N TRP A 13 10.72 -5.83 3.17
CA TRP A 13 11.01 -4.56 2.48
C TRP A 13 11.87 -4.74 1.24
N ASP A 14 12.93 -5.54 1.33
CA ASP A 14 13.78 -5.88 0.20
C ASP A 14 13.01 -6.62 -0.90
N SER A 15 12.16 -7.58 -0.51
CA SER A 15 11.33 -8.35 -1.44
C SER A 15 10.26 -7.49 -2.12
N TYR A 16 9.66 -6.54 -1.38
CA TYR A 16 8.72 -5.58 -1.95
C TYR A 16 9.40 -4.70 -3.01
N ALA A 17 10.57 -4.18 -2.68
CA ALA A 17 11.31 -3.27 -3.53
C ALA A 17 11.82 -3.97 -4.79
N SER A 18 12.47 -5.13 -4.63
CA SER A 18 12.96 -5.97 -5.72
C SER A 18 11.84 -6.70 -6.49
N GLY A 19 10.61 -6.72 -5.98
CA GLY A 19 9.50 -7.47 -6.59
C GLY A 19 9.68 -9.00 -6.55
N LYS A 20 10.70 -9.51 -5.85
CA LYS A 20 10.99 -10.94 -5.72
C LYS A 20 10.23 -11.57 -4.56
N THR A 21 9.96 -12.86 -4.66
CA THR A 21 9.37 -13.60 -3.55
C THR A 21 10.44 -13.94 -2.53
N SER A 22 10.22 -13.59 -1.26
CA SER A 22 11.13 -13.96 -0.18
C SER A 22 11.11 -15.48 0.06
N PHE A 23 12.25 -16.09 0.44
CA PHE A 23 12.25 -17.48 0.93
C PHE A 23 11.35 -17.65 2.18
N LEU A 24 11.11 -16.56 2.92
CA LEU A 24 10.21 -16.53 4.07
C LEU A 24 8.74 -16.72 3.69
N ALA A 25 8.38 -16.60 2.41
CA ALA A 25 7.03 -16.89 1.95
C ALA A 25 6.71 -18.40 1.93
N LYS A 26 7.74 -19.25 1.96
CA LYS A 26 7.55 -20.71 1.94
C LYS A 26 6.88 -21.19 3.24
N PRO A 27 6.02 -22.22 3.20
CA PRO A 27 5.23 -22.67 4.35
C PRO A 27 6.05 -22.98 5.60
N GLU A 28 7.25 -23.54 5.45
CA GLU A 28 8.14 -23.94 6.55
C GLU A 28 8.67 -22.76 7.38
N TRP A 29 8.60 -21.52 6.86
CA TRP A 29 9.03 -20.30 7.55
C TRP A 29 7.86 -19.49 8.11
N ARG A 30 6.63 -20.00 8.01
CA ARG A 30 5.40 -19.36 8.47
C ARG A 30 4.76 -20.14 9.61
N GLY A 31 3.90 -19.50 10.40
CA GLY A 31 3.19 -20.12 11.52
C GLY A 31 4.09 -20.46 12.71
N LEU A 32 5.27 -19.82 12.80
CA LEU A 32 6.23 -20.05 13.89
C LEU A 32 5.89 -19.30 15.18
N SER A 33 4.91 -18.40 15.14
CA SER A 33 4.38 -17.67 16.29
C SER A 33 2.92 -17.29 16.05
N ASP A 34 2.17 -17.20 17.13
CA ASP A 34 0.76 -16.80 17.21
C ASP A 34 0.56 -15.30 17.52
N THR A 35 1.64 -14.54 17.68
CA THR A 35 1.52 -13.11 17.96
C THR A 35 0.94 -12.36 16.76
N PRO A 36 0.06 -11.36 16.95
CA PRO A 36 -0.56 -10.64 15.84
C PRO A 36 0.45 -10.08 14.83
N TYR A 37 1.60 -9.61 15.30
CA TYR A 37 2.69 -9.12 14.46
C TYR A 37 3.29 -10.20 13.55
N ASP A 38 3.59 -11.37 14.11
CA ASP A 38 4.23 -12.45 13.35
C ASP A 38 3.26 -13.08 12.33
N LEU A 39 1.98 -13.19 12.69
CA LEU A 39 0.91 -13.61 11.79
C LEU A 39 0.71 -12.63 10.63
N LEU A 40 0.72 -11.33 10.91
CA LEU A 40 0.63 -10.31 9.85
C LEU A 40 1.83 -10.42 8.90
N LEU A 41 3.05 -10.55 9.43
CA LEU A 41 4.23 -10.75 8.60
C LEU A 41 4.14 -12.02 7.73
N ASP A 42 3.50 -13.11 8.20
CA ASP A 42 3.30 -14.33 7.41
C ASP A 42 2.42 -14.08 6.18
N ILE A 43 1.45 -13.17 6.30
CA ILE A 43 0.60 -12.73 5.19
C ILE A 43 1.41 -11.81 4.27
N LEU A 44 2.10 -10.80 4.81
CA LEU A 44 2.81 -9.79 4.03
C LEU A 44 4.01 -10.36 3.24
N VAL A 45 4.67 -11.43 3.68
CA VAL A 45 5.73 -12.03 2.84
C VAL A 45 5.19 -12.67 1.56
N ARG A 46 3.88 -12.96 1.47
CA ARG A 46 3.24 -13.56 0.28
C ARG A 46 2.82 -12.54 -0.78
N LEU A 47 2.74 -11.25 -0.43
CA LEU A 47 2.33 -10.17 -1.35
C LEU A 47 3.49 -9.52 -2.11
N THR A 48 4.74 -9.78 -1.75
CA THR A 48 5.91 -8.99 -2.24
C THR A 48 6.08 -9.02 -3.76
N ALA A 49 5.68 -10.13 -4.40
CA ALA A 49 5.75 -10.29 -5.85
C ALA A 49 4.47 -9.91 -6.60
N LEU A 50 3.40 -9.44 -5.94
CA LEU A 50 2.15 -9.11 -6.62
C LEU A 50 2.33 -7.98 -7.63
N LEU A 51 3.05 -6.92 -7.26
CA LEU A 51 3.27 -5.79 -8.15
C LEU A 51 4.15 -6.17 -9.35
N SER A 52 5.21 -6.97 -9.16
CA SER A 52 6.02 -7.47 -10.28
C SER A 52 5.20 -8.33 -11.25
N LYS A 53 4.25 -9.13 -10.74
CA LYS A 53 3.30 -9.87 -11.58
C LYS A 53 2.36 -8.95 -12.35
N ALA A 54 1.89 -7.88 -11.71
CA ALA A 54 1.07 -6.86 -12.38
C ALA A 54 1.87 -6.19 -13.53
N ASP A 55 3.12 -5.81 -13.26
CA ASP A 55 4.02 -5.20 -14.24
C ASP A 55 4.31 -6.17 -15.42
N HIS A 56 4.44 -7.47 -15.14
CA HIS A 56 4.62 -8.50 -16.17
C HIS A 56 3.38 -8.64 -17.07
N ILE A 57 2.17 -8.56 -16.51
CA ILE A 57 0.93 -8.58 -17.29
C ILE A 57 0.90 -7.39 -18.26
N ASP A 58 1.25 -6.18 -17.79
CA ASP A 58 1.35 -4.99 -18.65
C ASP A 58 2.36 -5.20 -19.78
N SER A 59 3.51 -5.82 -19.49
CA SER A 59 4.52 -6.15 -20.50
C SER A 59 4.04 -7.19 -21.53
N MET A 60 3.30 -8.21 -21.10
CA MET A 60 2.74 -9.24 -21.99
C MET A 60 1.72 -8.60 -22.96
N ALA A 61 0.81 -7.80 -22.43
CA ALA A 61 -0.19 -7.07 -23.23
C ALA A 61 0.49 -6.12 -24.23
N ALA A 62 1.52 -5.38 -23.79
CA ALA A 62 2.28 -4.50 -24.69
C ALA A 62 3.03 -5.25 -25.81
N SER A 63 3.40 -6.52 -25.59
CA SER A 63 4.01 -7.39 -26.60
C SER A 63 3.03 -8.10 -27.52
N GLY A 64 1.71 -7.90 -27.32
CA GLY A 64 0.65 -8.53 -28.11
C GLY A 64 0.20 -9.92 -27.63
N ASP A 65 0.66 -10.38 -26.46
CA ASP A 65 0.19 -11.63 -25.83
C ASP A 65 -1.01 -11.36 -24.91
N ASP A 66 -2.13 -10.94 -25.51
CA ASP A 66 -3.36 -10.60 -24.77
C ASP A 66 -3.95 -11.83 -24.05
N ALA A 67 -3.85 -13.02 -24.65
CA ALA A 67 -4.35 -14.26 -24.07
C ALA A 67 -3.55 -14.67 -22.83
N GLY A 68 -2.22 -14.60 -22.91
CA GLY A 68 -1.34 -14.83 -21.77
C GLY A 68 -1.54 -13.78 -20.67
N ALA A 69 -1.64 -12.49 -21.04
CA ALA A 69 -1.91 -11.40 -20.11
C ALA A 69 -3.23 -11.61 -19.35
N THR A 70 -4.30 -12.00 -20.05
CA THR A 70 -5.61 -12.29 -19.46
C THR A 70 -5.53 -13.46 -18.47
N GLN A 71 -4.87 -14.57 -18.85
CA GLN A 71 -4.72 -15.72 -17.96
C GLN A 71 -3.89 -15.37 -16.72
N ALA A 72 -2.81 -14.61 -16.89
CA ALA A 72 -1.97 -14.14 -15.80
C ALA A 72 -2.75 -13.18 -14.87
N ALA A 73 -3.58 -12.29 -15.43
CA ALA A 73 -4.45 -11.39 -14.67
C ALA A 73 -5.49 -12.17 -13.84
N GLN A 74 -6.08 -13.23 -14.38
CA GLN A 74 -7.03 -14.08 -13.64
C GLN A 74 -6.35 -14.75 -12.44
N LYS A 75 -5.15 -15.31 -12.65
CA LYS A 75 -4.33 -15.91 -11.57
C LYS A 75 -3.94 -14.88 -10.52
N LEU A 76 -3.57 -13.66 -10.95
CA LEU A 76 -3.23 -12.56 -10.04
C LEU A 76 -4.46 -12.15 -9.22
N MET A 77 -5.62 -12.00 -9.84
CA MET A 77 -6.86 -11.62 -9.17
C MET A 77 -7.25 -12.63 -8.09
N TRP A 78 -7.23 -13.93 -8.41
CA TRP A 78 -7.49 -14.99 -7.41
C TRP A 78 -6.52 -14.93 -6.23
N LYS A 79 -5.23 -14.71 -6.50
CA LYS A 79 -4.23 -14.57 -5.44
C LYS A 79 -4.47 -13.33 -4.58
N CYS A 80 -4.88 -12.22 -5.17
CA CYS A 80 -5.20 -10.99 -4.44
C CYS A 80 -6.41 -11.17 -3.53
N HIS A 81 -7.47 -11.83 -4.02
CA HIS A 81 -8.64 -12.19 -3.21
C HIS A 81 -8.26 -13.02 -1.98
N SER A 82 -7.52 -14.12 -2.18
CA SER A 82 -7.07 -14.96 -1.07
C SER A 82 -6.24 -14.18 -0.03
N LEU A 83 -5.40 -13.25 -0.47
CA LEU A 83 -4.59 -12.44 0.45
C LEU A 83 -5.42 -11.37 1.16
N ARG A 84 -6.40 -10.78 0.49
CA ARG A 84 -7.35 -9.84 1.08
C ARG A 84 -8.16 -10.52 2.17
N ASP A 85 -8.66 -11.73 1.92
CA ASP A 85 -9.41 -12.51 2.91
C ASP A 85 -8.56 -12.82 4.15
N ASP A 86 -7.29 -13.18 3.95
CA ASP A 86 -6.32 -13.39 5.04
C ASP A 86 -6.11 -12.10 5.85
N LEU A 87 -5.95 -10.94 5.18
CA LEU A 87 -5.76 -9.63 5.82
C LEU A 87 -7.01 -9.18 6.61
N VAL A 88 -8.19 -9.32 6.03
CA VAL A 88 -9.47 -8.97 6.67
C VAL A 88 -9.71 -9.85 7.89
N THR A 89 -9.48 -11.15 7.76
CA THR A 89 -9.59 -12.10 8.88
C THR A 89 -8.62 -11.72 10.01
N TRP A 90 -7.35 -11.46 9.65
CA TRP A 90 -6.35 -11.02 10.62
C TRP A 90 -6.76 -9.72 11.33
N TYR A 91 -7.28 -8.74 10.60
CA TYR A 91 -7.69 -7.46 11.17
C TYR A 91 -8.87 -7.62 12.13
N ALA A 92 -9.88 -8.41 11.75
CA ALA A 92 -11.02 -8.71 12.61
C ALA A 92 -10.57 -9.41 13.91
N ASP A 93 -9.71 -10.42 13.80
CA ASP A 93 -9.15 -11.14 14.95
C ASP A 93 -8.29 -10.24 15.84
N PHE A 94 -7.55 -9.29 15.26
CA PHE A 94 -6.77 -8.32 16.02
C PHE A 94 -7.69 -7.33 16.75
N GLN A 95 -8.69 -6.79 16.06
CA GLN A 95 -9.63 -5.82 16.62
C GLN A 95 -10.42 -6.39 17.80
N THR A 96 -10.83 -7.66 17.75
CA THR A 96 -11.57 -8.31 18.86
C THR A 96 -10.76 -8.44 20.15
N LYS A 97 -9.43 -8.37 20.08
CA LYS A 97 -8.52 -8.49 21.24
C LYS A 97 -8.25 -7.15 21.92
N GLU A 98 -8.54 -6.04 21.26
CA GLU A 98 -8.27 -4.71 21.77
C GLU A 98 -9.52 -4.11 22.42
N THR A 99 -9.36 -3.48 23.58
CA THR A 99 -10.49 -2.97 24.39
C THR A 99 -11.03 -1.62 23.91
N GLY A 100 -10.45 -1.03 22.87
CA GLY A 100 -10.75 0.30 22.39
C GLY A 100 -10.54 0.46 20.88
N PRO A 101 -10.86 1.63 20.32
CA PRO A 101 -10.56 1.91 18.92
C PRO A 101 -9.05 1.86 18.69
N LEU A 102 -8.63 1.19 17.62
CA LEU A 102 -7.20 1.04 17.29
C LEU A 102 -6.55 2.39 16.97
N PHE A 103 -7.33 3.30 16.38
CA PHE A 103 -6.93 4.67 16.11
C PHE A 103 -8.16 5.59 16.06
N TYR A 104 -7.90 6.89 16.01
CA TYR A 104 -8.90 7.93 15.78
C TYR A 104 -8.32 8.98 14.84
N LEU A 105 -9.20 9.73 14.18
CA LEU A 105 -8.82 10.87 13.35
C LEU A 105 -8.92 12.16 14.17
N GLU A 106 -7.94 13.03 14.01
CA GLU A 106 -7.93 14.39 14.54
C GLU A 106 -7.56 15.37 13.43
N PRO A 107 -8.17 16.57 13.40
CA PRO A 107 -7.77 17.60 12.45
C PRO A 107 -6.27 17.87 12.51
N GLU A 108 -5.65 17.96 11.34
CA GLU A 108 -4.23 18.19 11.15
C GLU A 108 -4.00 19.61 10.68
N GLU A 109 -3.62 20.50 11.60
CA GLU A 109 -3.36 21.90 11.28
C GLU A 109 -1.97 22.13 10.67
N GLN A 110 -0.97 21.34 11.08
CA GLN A 110 0.42 21.54 10.65
C GLN A 110 1.19 20.22 10.64
N HIS A 111 1.37 19.67 9.44
CA HIS A 111 2.07 18.41 9.28
C HIS A 111 3.56 18.58 9.61
N PRO A 112 4.16 17.72 10.46
CA PRO A 112 5.52 17.89 10.99
C PRO A 112 6.65 17.67 9.99
N TYR A 113 6.30 17.40 8.73
CA TYR A 113 7.24 17.20 7.60
C TYR A 113 6.94 18.12 6.42
N LEU A 114 5.97 19.04 6.55
CA LEU A 114 5.67 20.03 5.53
C LEU A 114 6.00 21.43 6.07
N ASP A 115 6.36 22.33 5.16
CA ASP A 115 6.56 23.72 5.50
C ASP A 115 5.18 24.38 5.76
N PRO A 116 5.05 25.34 6.69
CA PRO A 116 3.75 25.92 7.05
C PRO A 116 2.97 26.53 5.90
N ASP A 117 3.67 27.18 4.97
CA ASP A 117 3.06 27.83 3.80
C ASP A 117 2.87 26.87 2.61
N SER A 118 3.09 25.57 2.80
CA SER A 118 2.94 24.60 1.71
C SER A 118 1.47 24.39 1.35
N ASP A 119 1.20 24.42 0.05
CA ASP A 119 -0.06 24.02 -0.60
C ASP A 119 -0.37 22.51 -0.48
N LEU A 120 0.47 21.76 0.23
CA LEU A 120 0.28 20.33 0.50
C LEU A 120 -0.34 20.08 1.88
N ASN A 121 -0.46 21.09 2.76
CA ASN A 121 -1.01 20.90 4.11
C ASN A 121 -2.51 20.53 4.10
N ASP A 122 -3.26 20.89 3.06
CA ASP A 122 -4.69 20.60 2.91
C ASP A 122 -4.98 19.24 2.23
N VAL A 123 -3.95 18.53 1.76
CA VAL A 123 -4.13 17.26 1.00
C VAL A 123 -4.68 16.15 1.89
N PHE A 124 -4.21 16.09 3.14
CA PHE A 124 -4.69 15.17 4.16
C PHE A 124 -5.01 16.01 5.41
N PRO A 125 -6.25 16.51 5.53
CA PRO A 125 -6.63 17.46 6.57
C PRO A 125 -6.78 16.83 7.96
N ASP A 126 -6.71 15.51 8.05
CA ASP A 126 -6.76 14.76 9.30
C ASP A 126 -5.47 13.99 9.51
N SER A 127 -5.14 13.74 10.78
CA SER A 127 -4.07 12.86 11.21
C SER A 127 -4.63 11.67 11.97
N VAL A 128 -3.96 10.54 11.82
CA VAL A 128 -4.29 9.32 12.57
C VAL A 128 -3.56 9.36 13.89
N THR A 129 -4.29 9.29 15.00
CA THR A 129 -3.70 9.10 16.33
C THR A 129 -3.97 7.68 16.82
N PHE A 130 -2.91 6.98 17.19
CA PHE A 130 -2.95 5.58 17.60
C PHE A 130 -3.03 5.44 19.11
N GLN A 131 -3.74 4.41 19.58
CA GLN A 131 -3.80 4.11 21.02
C GLN A 131 -2.43 3.70 21.59
N SER A 132 -1.60 3.01 20.80
CA SER A 132 -0.24 2.64 21.21
C SER A 132 0.73 2.55 20.02
N PRO A 133 2.05 2.67 20.24
CA PRO A 133 3.04 2.45 19.18
C PRO A 133 3.00 1.04 18.57
N TYR A 134 2.58 0.04 19.34
CA TYR A 134 2.41 -1.33 18.86
C TYR A 134 1.26 -1.44 17.86
N ILE A 135 0.11 -0.81 18.18
CA ILE A 135 -1.04 -0.72 17.27
C ILE A 135 -0.65 0.06 16.01
N ALA A 136 0.07 1.18 16.16
CA ALA A 136 0.57 1.96 15.02
C ALA A 136 1.40 1.10 14.05
N GLN A 137 2.33 0.30 14.59
CA GLN A 137 3.16 -0.59 13.81
C GLN A 137 2.34 -1.64 13.05
N LEU A 138 1.37 -2.27 13.71
CA LEU A 138 0.52 -3.28 13.10
C LEU A 138 -0.38 -2.70 12.01
N LEU A 139 -1.01 -1.55 12.27
CA LEU A 139 -1.89 -0.90 11.31
C LEU A 139 -1.15 -0.40 10.09
N LEU A 140 0.04 0.19 10.25
CA LEU A 140 0.87 0.59 9.10
C LEU A 140 1.24 -0.59 8.20
N LEU A 141 1.54 -1.75 8.80
CA LEU A 141 1.84 -2.98 8.08
C LEU A 141 0.59 -3.55 7.38
N TYR A 142 -0.55 -3.52 8.05
CA TYR A 142 -1.82 -3.97 7.51
C TYR A 142 -2.27 -3.09 6.33
N TRP A 143 -2.31 -1.76 6.51
CA TRP A 143 -2.65 -0.82 5.45
C TRP A 143 -1.68 -0.90 4.27
N TYR A 144 -0.39 -1.11 4.53
CA TYR A 144 0.58 -1.40 3.48
C TYR A 144 0.17 -2.63 2.67
N GLY A 145 -0.20 -3.74 3.33
CA GLY A 145 -0.65 -4.94 2.66
C GLY A 145 -1.87 -4.69 1.79
N GLU A 146 -2.85 -3.97 2.33
CA GLU A 146 -4.08 -3.59 1.62
C GLU A 146 -3.80 -2.73 0.38
N VAL A 147 -2.93 -1.72 0.49
CA VAL A 147 -2.54 -0.87 -0.66
C VAL A 147 -1.87 -1.70 -1.76
N VAL A 148 -0.96 -2.61 -1.40
CA VAL A 148 -0.28 -3.46 -2.38
C VAL A 148 -1.25 -4.40 -3.09
N VAL A 149 -2.15 -5.04 -2.33
CA VAL A 149 -3.18 -5.93 -2.87
C VAL A 149 -4.11 -5.16 -3.81
N HIS A 150 -4.67 -4.04 -3.37
CA HIS A 150 -5.60 -3.25 -4.18
C HIS A 150 -4.93 -2.64 -5.41
N SER A 151 -3.66 -2.24 -5.33
CA SER A 151 -2.90 -1.80 -6.51
C SER A 151 -2.79 -2.91 -7.57
N ALA A 152 -2.47 -4.14 -7.14
CA ALA A 152 -2.38 -5.30 -8.04
C ALA A 152 -3.75 -5.71 -8.59
N MET A 153 -4.80 -5.66 -7.77
CA MET A 153 -6.18 -5.90 -8.18
C MET A 153 -6.64 -4.91 -9.25
N SER A 154 -6.36 -3.61 -9.10
CA SER A 154 -6.75 -2.63 -10.13
C SER A 154 -6.10 -2.96 -11.48
N THR A 155 -4.83 -3.35 -11.50
CA THR A 155 -4.16 -3.75 -12.75
C THR A 155 -4.75 -5.02 -13.33
N ALA A 156 -4.93 -6.07 -12.52
CA ALA A 156 -5.58 -7.31 -12.97
C ALA A 156 -7.00 -7.05 -13.52
N HIS A 157 -7.79 -6.21 -12.85
CA HIS A 157 -9.14 -5.88 -13.28
C HIS A 157 -9.15 -5.16 -14.64
N ARG A 158 -8.22 -4.23 -14.89
CA ARG A 158 -8.13 -3.55 -16.19
C ARG A 158 -7.85 -4.52 -17.34
N HIS A 159 -7.06 -5.55 -17.13
CA HIS A 159 -6.80 -6.56 -18.17
C HIS A 159 -7.97 -7.53 -18.37
N LEU A 160 -8.66 -7.90 -17.29
CA LEU A 160 -9.79 -8.84 -17.36
C LEU A 160 -11.07 -8.21 -17.91
N TRP A 161 -11.30 -6.92 -17.63
CA TRP A 161 -12.56 -6.23 -17.96
C TRP A 161 -12.40 -4.90 -18.70
N GLY A 162 -11.18 -4.40 -18.89
CA GLY A 162 -10.91 -3.12 -19.54
C GLY A 162 -10.82 -3.14 -21.07
N GLN A 163 -11.10 -4.28 -21.72
CA GLN A 163 -11.28 -4.35 -23.19
C GLN A 163 -12.77 -4.27 -23.58
N SER A 164 -13.45 -3.18 -23.20
CA SER A 164 -14.69 -2.77 -23.88
C SER A 164 -14.39 -1.48 -24.65
N PRO A 165 -14.52 -1.45 -25.99
CA PRO A 165 -14.24 -0.27 -26.77
C PRO A 165 -15.25 0.85 -26.47
N ASN A 166 -14.72 2.07 -26.39
CA ASN A 166 -15.36 3.39 -26.31
C ASN A 166 -16.86 3.43 -26.66
N ILE A 167 -17.68 3.85 -25.70
CA ILE A 167 -18.86 4.68 -26.00
C ILE A 167 -18.41 6.14 -25.80
N GLU A 168 -18.29 6.84 -26.91
CA GLU A 168 -18.16 8.30 -26.97
C GLU A 168 -19.22 8.93 -26.05
N THR A 169 -18.78 9.69 -25.04
CA THR A 169 -19.67 10.59 -24.30
C THR A 169 -19.17 12.03 -24.57
N PRO A 170 -20.00 12.91 -25.16
CA PRO A 170 -19.58 14.27 -25.46
C PRO A 170 -19.46 15.13 -24.20
N SER A 171 -18.51 16.06 -24.25
CA SER A 171 -18.06 16.99 -23.21
C SER A 171 -19.18 17.67 -22.40
N PRO A 172 -18.98 17.91 -21.08
CA PRO A 172 -19.85 18.79 -20.31
C PRO A 172 -19.33 20.24 -20.40
N SER A 173 -20.21 21.12 -20.87
CA SER A 173 -20.08 22.57 -20.74
C SER A 173 -20.21 23.01 -19.27
N SER A 174 -19.34 23.94 -18.92
CA SER A 174 -19.21 24.69 -17.66
C SER A 174 -20.49 25.36 -17.15
N THR A 175 -20.77 25.22 -15.84
CA THR A 175 -21.32 26.32 -15.01
C THR A 175 -20.89 26.16 -13.55
N SER A 176 -20.44 27.26 -12.96
CA SER A 176 -20.08 27.47 -11.55
C SER A 176 -21.31 27.67 -10.66
N ILE A 177 -21.18 27.41 -9.35
CA ILE A 177 -21.45 28.33 -8.21
C ILE A 177 -21.76 27.58 -6.89
N SER A 178 -21.11 28.09 -5.83
CA SER A 178 -21.42 28.11 -4.39
C SER A 178 -21.31 26.86 -3.49
N SER A 179 -20.40 26.98 -2.52
CA SER A 179 -20.39 26.32 -1.21
C SER A 179 -21.61 26.66 -0.36
N PRO A 180 -21.91 25.82 0.65
CA PRO A 180 -22.01 26.37 2.00
C PRO A 180 -21.27 25.52 3.06
N SER A 181 -20.65 26.24 3.98
CA SER A 181 -20.11 25.75 5.24
C SER A 181 -21.22 25.27 6.17
N THR A 182 -21.08 24.08 6.77
CA THR A 182 -21.76 23.76 8.05
C THR A 182 -20.90 22.80 8.87
N THR A 183 -20.54 23.30 10.04
CA THR A 183 -19.97 22.66 11.23
C THR A 183 -20.78 21.43 11.66
N ALA A 184 -20.16 20.26 11.82
CA ALA A 184 -20.71 19.16 12.62
C ALA A 184 -19.67 18.12 13.06
N SER A 185 -19.43 18.11 14.38
CA SER A 185 -19.32 16.95 15.27
C SER A 185 -18.29 15.85 15.03
N VAL A 186 -17.26 15.92 15.88
CA VAL A 186 -16.60 14.79 16.56
C VAL A 186 -17.66 13.80 17.06
N THR A 187 -17.85 12.70 16.34
CA THR A 187 -18.64 11.55 16.85
C THR A 187 -18.26 10.25 16.15
N THR A 188 -17.49 9.42 16.85
CA THR A 188 -17.67 7.96 16.93
C THR A 188 -17.60 7.13 15.62
N GLU A 189 -16.47 7.15 14.92
CA GLU A 189 -16.08 6.11 13.93
C GLU A 189 -15.63 4.80 14.61
N ARG A 190 -16.45 4.22 15.51
CA ARG A 190 -16.04 3.04 16.31
C ARG A 190 -16.46 1.67 15.75
N LEU A 191 -17.07 1.61 14.57
CA LEU A 191 -17.63 0.37 14.03
C LEU A 191 -17.53 0.24 12.50
N THR A 192 -16.81 1.15 11.83
CA THR A 192 -16.93 1.35 10.39
C THR A 192 -15.97 0.48 9.58
N GLU A 193 -14.71 0.24 9.96
CA GLU A 193 -13.79 -0.44 9.03
C GLU A 193 -14.22 -1.87 8.64
N ALA A 194 -14.53 -2.74 9.61
CA ALA A 194 -14.95 -4.11 9.33
C ALA A 194 -16.35 -4.19 8.68
N ARG A 195 -17.29 -3.30 9.07
CA ARG A 195 -18.63 -3.25 8.46
C ARG A 195 -18.59 -2.67 7.05
N GLN A 196 -17.83 -1.61 6.83
CA GLN A 196 -17.72 -0.89 5.56
C GLN A 196 -16.92 -1.72 4.54
N GLN A 197 -15.92 -2.51 4.97
CA GLN A 197 -15.33 -3.58 4.16
C GLN A 197 -16.37 -4.64 3.75
N MET A 198 -17.27 -5.06 4.66
CA MET A 198 -18.34 -6.01 4.35
C MET A 198 -19.46 -5.46 3.47
N THR A 199 -19.85 -4.17 3.59
CA THR A 199 -20.90 -3.58 2.74
C THR A 199 -20.42 -3.19 1.35
N MET A 200 -19.12 -3.01 1.10
CA MET A 200 -18.58 -2.68 -0.24
C MET A 200 -18.40 -3.91 -1.16
N LEU A 201 -18.82 -5.11 -0.71
CA LEU A 201 -18.69 -6.37 -1.45
C LEU A 201 -19.82 -6.65 -2.46
N GLU A 202 -20.79 -5.74 -2.64
CA GLU A 202 -21.77 -5.84 -3.73
C GLU A 202 -21.20 -5.24 -5.04
N GLY A 203 -20.70 -6.12 -5.91
CA GLY A 203 -20.18 -5.78 -7.23
C GLY A 203 -18.72 -5.34 -7.20
N GLU A 204 -17.79 -6.26 -7.49
CA GLU A 204 -16.37 -5.92 -7.63
C GLU A 204 -16.15 -5.12 -8.92
N THR A 205 -16.17 -3.80 -8.80
CA THR A 205 -15.85 -2.86 -9.88
C THR A 205 -14.46 -2.26 -9.65
N LEU A 206 -13.83 -1.80 -10.73
CA LEU A 206 -12.56 -1.06 -10.64
C LEU A 206 -12.66 0.13 -9.67
N ALA A 207 -13.78 0.86 -9.71
CA ALA A 207 -14.02 1.99 -8.82
C ALA A 207 -14.06 1.58 -7.34
N ASN A 208 -14.69 0.45 -7.01
CA ASN A 208 -14.71 -0.07 -5.64
C ASN A 208 -13.30 -0.50 -5.18
N ILE A 209 -12.55 -1.21 -6.03
CA ILE A 209 -11.16 -1.60 -5.75
C ILE A 209 -10.29 -0.37 -5.49
N GLU A 210 -10.39 0.65 -6.35
CA GLU A 210 -9.59 1.86 -6.22
C GLU A 210 -10.01 2.73 -5.04
N THR A 211 -11.29 2.75 -4.67
CA THR A 211 -11.80 3.44 -3.48
C THR A 211 -11.25 2.82 -2.19
N ILE A 212 -11.21 1.48 -2.11
CA ILE A 212 -10.65 0.79 -0.94
C ILE A 212 -9.13 0.99 -0.88
N GLY A 213 -8.42 0.87 -2.00
CA GLY A 213 -6.98 1.14 -2.05
C GLY A 213 -6.63 2.59 -1.67
N GLU A 214 -7.44 3.56 -2.12
CA GLU A 214 -7.33 4.97 -1.77
C GLU A 214 -7.48 5.19 -0.27
N TYR A 215 -8.47 4.54 0.35
CA TYR A 215 -8.70 4.64 1.78
C TYR A 215 -7.47 4.25 2.58
N PHE A 216 -6.87 3.09 2.29
CA PHE A 216 -5.69 2.62 3.01
C PHE A 216 -4.43 3.43 2.71
N ALA A 217 -4.26 3.89 1.47
CA ALA A 217 -3.17 4.79 1.10
C ALA A 217 -3.27 6.13 1.86
N ALA A 218 -4.49 6.66 1.99
CA ALA A 218 -4.75 7.86 2.78
C ALA A 218 -4.45 7.65 4.27
N LYS A 219 -4.87 6.53 4.86
CA LYS A 219 -4.56 6.21 6.28
C LYS A 219 -3.06 6.15 6.56
N ILE A 220 -2.27 5.57 5.65
CA ILE A 220 -0.81 5.61 5.74
C ILE A 220 -0.30 7.05 5.75
N CYS A 221 -0.79 7.90 4.84
CA CYS A 221 -0.37 9.30 4.77
C CYS A 221 -0.74 10.07 6.04
N GLN A 222 -1.99 9.98 6.49
CA GLN A 222 -2.49 10.62 7.71
C GLN A 222 -1.72 10.17 8.97
N ALA A 223 -1.22 8.93 9.00
CA ALA A 223 -0.40 8.43 10.11
C ALA A 223 1.00 9.05 10.19
N MET A 224 1.52 9.63 9.11
CA MET A 224 2.87 10.20 9.11
C MET A 224 3.01 11.38 10.07
N ALA A 225 1.93 12.13 10.30
CA ALA A 225 1.94 13.21 11.27
C ALA A 225 2.22 12.70 12.69
N SER A 226 1.51 11.64 13.10
CA SER A 226 1.73 11.00 14.40
C SER A 226 3.11 10.39 14.55
N ILE A 227 3.64 9.75 13.50
CA ILE A 227 5.03 9.23 13.49
C ILE A 227 6.03 10.38 13.64
N GLY A 228 5.77 11.53 13.00
CA GLY A 228 6.65 12.69 13.03
C GLY A 228 6.70 13.44 14.35
N ARG A 229 5.62 13.40 15.13
CA ARG A 229 5.54 14.00 16.48
C ARG A 229 6.11 13.07 17.55
N ASN A 230 5.77 11.79 17.45
CA ASN A 230 6.07 10.79 18.47
C ASN A 230 6.92 9.67 17.89
N SER A 231 8.09 10.01 17.31
CA SER A 231 9.03 9.08 16.66
C SER A 231 9.01 7.73 17.36
N LEU A 232 8.24 6.78 16.78
CA LEU A 232 7.66 5.62 17.46
C LEU A 232 8.63 5.05 18.48
N ARG A 233 8.43 5.33 19.78
CA ARG A 233 9.32 5.09 20.92
C ARG A 233 10.08 3.74 20.87
N GLY A 234 11.13 3.63 20.05
CA GLY A 234 11.96 2.43 19.86
C GLY A 234 11.69 1.55 18.62
N TYR A 235 10.63 1.78 17.84
CA TYR A 235 10.41 1.08 16.56
C TYR A 235 10.86 2.00 15.42
N GLY A 236 11.99 1.64 14.81
CA GLY A 236 12.66 2.52 13.87
C GLY A 236 11.76 2.96 12.71
N PHE A 237 12.11 4.12 12.20
CA PHE A 237 11.46 4.86 11.13
C PHE A 237 11.11 4.07 9.86
N GLN A 238 11.77 2.92 9.64
CA GLN A 238 11.47 1.98 8.57
C GLN A 238 10.00 1.55 8.51
N ILE A 239 9.28 1.56 9.64
CA ILE A 239 7.86 1.16 9.69
C ILE A 239 6.96 2.22 9.05
N GLY A 240 7.37 3.48 9.00
CA GLY A 240 6.65 4.52 8.25
C GLY A 240 7.10 4.62 6.78
N MET A 241 8.40 4.46 6.53
CA MET A 241 8.99 4.71 5.20
C MET A 241 8.42 3.83 4.09
N VAL A 242 8.42 2.50 4.26
CA VAL A 242 7.99 1.59 3.18
C VAL A 242 6.49 1.67 2.94
N PRO A 243 5.63 1.72 3.98
CA PRO A 243 4.21 1.99 3.76
C PRO A 243 3.97 3.32 3.03
N LEU A 244 4.62 4.41 3.43
CA LEU A 244 4.48 5.70 2.75
C LEU A 244 4.97 5.64 1.30
N TRP A 245 6.07 4.94 1.05
CA TRP A 245 6.55 4.72 -0.32
C TRP A 245 5.56 3.92 -1.14
N SER A 246 4.91 2.90 -0.55
CA SER A 246 3.86 2.15 -1.25
C SER A 246 2.64 3.01 -1.58
N ALA A 247 2.22 3.91 -0.68
CA ALA A 247 1.19 4.90 -0.96
C ALA A 247 1.62 5.87 -2.08
N GLN A 248 2.87 6.33 -2.08
CA GLN A 248 3.42 7.12 -3.19
C GLN A 248 3.30 6.37 -4.53
N GLN A 249 3.69 5.09 -4.59
CA GLN A 249 3.57 4.30 -5.82
C GLN A 249 2.10 4.12 -6.23
N TYR A 250 1.19 3.93 -5.26
CA TYR A 250 -0.24 3.85 -5.52
C TYR A 250 -0.78 5.11 -6.19
N TYR A 251 -0.36 6.28 -5.71
CA TYR A 251 -0.78 7.58 -6.22
C TYR A 251 -0.16 7.99 -7.55
N GLN A 252 0.95 7.37 -7.97
CA GLN A 252 1.74 7.79 -9.13
C GLN A 252 0.90 8.01 -10.39
N ASN A 253 -0.07 7.14 -10.65
CA ASN A 253 -0.95 7.22 -11.82
C ASN A 253 -2.42 7.56 -11.46
N ARG A 254 -2.68 7.99 -10.21
CA ARG A 254 -4.04 8.21 -9.68
C ARG A 254 -4.27 9.63 -9.16
N SER A 255 -3.27 10.25 -8.54
CA SER A 255 -3.37 11.61 -8.02
C SER A 255 -2.00 12.27 -7.93
N ALA A 256 -1.74 13.23 -8.82
CA ALA A 256 -0.49 13.99 -8.82
C ALA A 256 -0.27 14.74 -7.49
N ARG A 257 -1.33 15.30 -6.91
CA ARG A 257 -1.24 16.06 -5.65
C ARG A 257 -0.88 15.16 -4.46
N LYS A 258 -1.55 14.01 -4.32
CA LYS A 258 -1.25 13.05 -3.24
C LYS A 258 0.10 12.35 -3.44
N TYR A 259 0.49 12.09 -4.69
CA TYR A 259 1.83 11.62 -5.03
C TYR A 259 2.90 12.62 -4.57
N MET A 260 2.73 13.91 -4.91
CA MET A 260 3.65 14.97 -4.51
C MET A 260 3.70 15.13 -3.00
N TRP A 261 2.57 15.01 -2.31
CA TRP A 261 2.53 14.98 -0.85
C TRP A 261 3.43 13.87 -0.29
N CYS A 262 3.24 12.62 -0.72
CA CYS A 262 4.02 11.48 -0.23
C CYS A 262 5.52 11.67 -0.49
N ARG A 263 5.85 12.11 -1.71
CA ARG A 263 7.22 12.39 -2.12
C ARG A 263 7.86 13.47 -1.23
N THR A 264 7.18 14.59 -1.00
CA THR A 264 7.69 15.68 -0.17
C THR A 264 7.91 15.23 1.27
N VAL A 265 6.97 14.48 1.85
CA VAL A 265 7.12 13.94 3.21
C VAL A 265 8.32 12.98 3.28
N LEU A 266 8.47 12.05 2.33
CA LEU A 266 9.63 11.16 2.24
C LEU A 266 10.95 11.92 2.05
N MET A 267 10.98 12.99 1.26
CA MET A 267 12.20 13.81 1.10
C MET A 267 12.55 14.54 2.40
N ASN A 268 11.55 15.02 3.12
CA ASN A 268 11.74 15.73 4.39
C ASN A 268 12.02 14.80 5.58
N PHE A 269 11.89 13.49 5.41
CA PHE A 269 12.43 12.51 6.34
C PHE A 269 13.95 12.66 6.53
N GLY A 270 14.67 12.98 5.46
CA GLY A 270 16.11 13.25 5.51
C GLY A 270 16.48 14.41 6.44
N ARG A 271 15.63 15.46 6.49
CA ARG A 271 15.82 16.62 7.39
C ARG A 271 15.76 16.22 8.87
N LYS A 272 15.12 15.10 9.21
CA LYS A 272 15.08 14.53 10.57
C LYS A 272 16.12 13.43 10.81
N GLY A 273 17.11 13.29 9.93
CA GLY A 273 18.23 12.35 10.09
C GLY A 273 18.03 10.98 9.41
N PHE A 274 16.95 10.80 8.64
CA PHE A 274 16.66 9.53 7.96
C PHE A 274 16.95 9.61 6.46
N VAL A 275 18.23 9.59 6.10
CA VAL A 275 18.72 9.79 4.72
C VAL A 275 18.11 8.79 3.73
N VAL A 276 17.84 7.55 4.15
CA VAL A 276 17.21 6.52 3.29
C VAL A 276 15.81 6.94 2.82
N GLY A 277 15.05 7.67 3.64
CA GLY A 277 13.73 8.17 3.28
C GLY A 277 13.78 9.13 2.08
N GLN A 278 14.82 9.97 2.03
CA GLN A 278 15.03 10.90 0.93
C GLN A 278 15.24 10.17 -0.41
N SER A 279 16.02 9.10 -0.41
CA SER A 279 16.24 8.27 -1.60
C SER A 279 14.94 7.63 -2.09
N LEU A 280 14.13 7.08 -1.17
CA LEU A 280 12.84 6.46 -1.51
C LEU A 280 11.85 7.45 -2.14
N GLY A 281 11.80 8.70 -1.65
CA GLY A 281 10.93 9.73 -2.22
C GLY A 281 11.20 10.02 -3.70
N THR A 282 12.44 9.83 -4.15
CA THR A 282 12.84 10.00 -5.56
C THR A 282 12.81 8.72 -6.39
N LEU A 283 12.78 7.56 -5.75
CA LEU A 283 12.94 6.27 -6.40
C LEU A 283 11.58 5.73 -6.81
N ALA A 284 11.34 5.60 -8.12
CA ALA A 284 10.21 4.81 -8.59
C ALA A 284 10.48 3.33 -8.32
N LEU A 285 9.45 2.55 -8.03
CA LEU A 285 9.61 1.13 -7.72
C LEU A 285 10.34 0.38 -8.84
N ARG A 286 10.08 0.78 -10.09
CA ARG A 286 10.75 0.26 -11.29
C ARG A 286 12.25 0.51 -11.39
N GLN A 287 12.76 1.49 -10.66
CA GLN A 287 14.18 1.84 -10.64
C GLN A 287 14.93 1.10 -9.52
N TYR A 288 14.23 0.33 -8.68
CA TYR A 288 14.87 -0.40 -7.60
C TYR A 288 15.77 -1.53 -8.13
N PRO A 289 17.03 -1.62 -7.67
CA PRO A 289 17.95 -2.67 -8.10
C PRO A 289 17.36 -4.07 -7.88
N GLY A 290 17.43 -4.92 -8.91
CA GLY A 290 16.93 -6.30 -8.83
C GLY A 290 15.47 -6.49 -9.25
N ARG A 291 14.71 -5.42 -9.54
CA ARG A 291 13.30 -5.52 -9.96
C ARG A 291 13.09 -5.86 -11.43
N TYR A 292 13.90 -5.30 -12.31
CA TYR A 292 13.91 -5.61 -13.75
C TYR A 292 15.34 -5.75 -14.27
N VAL A 293 16.19 -6.45 -13.51
CA VAL A 293 17.45 -6.91 -14.11
C VAL A 293 17.03 -7.87 -15.22
N GLU A 294 17.16 -7.45 -16.48
CA GLU A 294 17.04 -8.32 -17.63
C GLU A 294 17.93 -9.53 -17.37
N ASP A 295 17.34 -10.73 -17.35
CA ASP A 295 18.07 -11.99 -17.41
C ASP A 295 18.76 -12.08 -18.78
N SER A 296 19.77 -11.25 -18.99
CA SER A 296 20.70 -11.31 -20.13
C SER A 296 21.71 -12.45 -19.96
N SER A 297 21.58 -13.27 -18.91
CA SER A 297 22.46 -14.41 -18.65
C SER A 297 21.80 -15.79 -18.85
N SER A 298 20.56 -15.87 -19.36
CA SER A 298 19.93 -17.16 -19.68
C SER A 298 20.27 -17.67 -21.10
N SER A 299 20.99 -16.91 -21.93
CA SER A 299 21.39 -17.32 -23.28
C SER A 299 22.81 -17.89 -23.40
N SER A 300 23.51 -18.21 -22.31
CA SER A 300 24.90 -18.68 -22.37
C SER A 300 25.26 -19.87 -21.45
N ILE A 301 24.27 -20.57 -20.88
CA ILE A 301 24.52 -21.77 -20.05
C ILE A 301 23.66 -22.96 -20.52
N GLU A 302 23.48 -23.12 -21.83
CA GLU A 302 23.00 -24.39 -22.42
C GLU A 302 24.01 -25.05 -23.39
N GLU A 303 25.22 -24.49 -23.57
CA GLU A 303 26.24 -25.08 -24.45
C GLU A 303 27.38 -25.83 -23.72
N LEU A 304 27.27 -26.05 -22.42
CA LEU A 304 28.33 -26.71 -21.63
C LEU A 304 27.81 -27.74 -20.63
N THR A 305 26.88 -28.60 -21.05
CA THR A 305 26.74 -29.96 -20.47
C THR A 305 26.08 -30.89 -21.49
N SER A 306 26.92 -31.70 -22.13
CA SER A 306 26.71 -33.03 -22.76
C SER A 306 25.33 -33.42 -23.32
#